data_AF-A0A0T8UG64-F1
#
_entry.id   AF-A0A0T8UG64-F1
#
_cell.length_a   1.000
_cell.length_b   1.000
_cell.length_c   1.000
_cell.angle_alpha   90.00
_cell.angle_beta   90.00
_cell.angle_gamma   90.00
#
_symmetry.space_group_name_H-M   'P 1'
#
loop_
_entity.id
_entity.type
_entity.pdbx_description
1 polymer ?
#
loop_
_entity_poly.entity_id
_entity_poly.type
_entity_poly.pdbx_seq_one_letter_code
_entity_poly.pdbx_strand_id
1 'polypeptide(L)'
;MNSLGWRFWLYNICSRKIPYGYYGAYFVVEKSPVSSIMKSNQTIIRKNHMEQLHFITKLLDIKDPNAQIMDIINRRKSLLNWIMRLHLAQFDSEELHHRLEDCICPDCQGELKEIGASLQGQELVFIPAQLKRIDYIQHSYKCQACSEKNPSDKIVKAPIPKAPLAHSLGSASIIAHTIHQKFNLKVPNYRQEEDWAKMGLPITRKEISNWHIKASQYYLESLYKLLREKLLEHALLHADETSYRVLESDSHLTYYWTFLSGKSEKQGIRLYHHDQRRSGSVVQEFLGDYSGYVHCDMLRQ
;
A
#
# COMPACT_ATOMS: atom_id res chain seq x y z
N MET A 1 20.25 5.75 -41.01
CA MET A 1 20.63 4.36 -40.65
C MET A 1 21.73 4.47 -39.59
N ASN A 2 21.60 4.17 -38.30
CA ASN A 2 20.56 3.54 -37.49
C ASN A 2 20.51 4.28 -36.14
N SER A 3 19.31 4.64 -35.68
CA SER A 3 19.07 5.24 -34.37
C SER A 3 18.98 4.16 -33.29
N LEU A 4 20.01 4.03 -32.44
CA LEU A 4 19.97 3.19 -31.24
C LEU A 4 19.23 3.95 -30.13
N GLY A 5 17.90 3.77 -30.09
CA GLY A 5 17.04 4.28 -29.04
C GLY A 5 17.19 3.45 -27.75
N TRP A 6 17.62 4.11 -26.68
CA TRP A 6 17.75 3.54 -25.35
C TRP A 6 16.38 3.11 -24.80
N ARG A 7 16.11 1.80 -24.78
CA ARG A 7 14.92 1.21 -24.18
C ARG A 7 15.20 0.89 -22.71
N PHE A 8 14.77 1.78 -21.82
CA PHE A 8 14.66 1.47 -20.39
C PHE A 8 13.51 0.48 -20.20
N TRP A 9 13.82 -0.77 -19.82
CA TRP A 9 12.85 -1.76 -19.37
C TRP A 9 13.10 -2.07 -17.89
N LEU A 10 12.16 -1.70 -17.03
CA LEU A 10 12.12 -2.14 -15.64
C LEU A 10 10.95 -3.11 -15.49
N TYR A 11 11.25 -4.41 -15.39
CA TYR A 11 10.25 -5.46 -15.21
C TYR A 11 10.61 -6.47 -14.12
N ASN A 12 9.60 -6.74 -13.28
CA ASN A 12 9.34 -7.88 -12.38
C ASN A 12 10.54 -8.68 -11.86
N ILE A 13 10.87 -8.46 -10.59
CA ILE A 13 11.65 -9.39 -9.78
C ILE A 13 10.68 -10.41 -9.15
N CYS A 14 10.77 -11.65 -9.63
CA CYS A 14 10.19 -12.83 -9.00
C CYS A 14 11.26 -13.45 -8.10
N SER A 15 11.26 -13.11 -6.81
CA SER A 15 12.13 -13.77 -5.82
C SER A 15 11.43 -15.02 -5.28
N ARG A 16 11.86 -16.19 -5.75
CA ARG A 16 11.62 -17.47 -5.05
C ARG A 16 12.73 -17.69 -4.02
N LYS A 17 12.41 -17.43 -2.75
CA LYS A 17 12.57 -18.36 -1.61
C LYS A 17 12.00 -17.66 -0.37
N ILE A 18 10.80 -18.07 0.00
CA ILE A 18 10.07 -17.69 1.22
C ILE A 18 10.22 -18.87 2.20
N PRO A 19 10.53 -18.62 3.48
CA PRO A 19 9.90 -19.37 4.55
C PRO A 19 9.31 -18.37 5.55
N TYR A 20 8.13 -17.87 5.26
CA TYR A 20 7.27 -17.19 6.24
C TYR A 20 5.84 -17.63 6.01
N GLY A 21 5.23 -18.09 7.10
CA GLY A 21 4.03 -18.91 7.13
C GLY A 21 2.80 -18.19 6.61
N TYR A 22 2.11 -18.83 5.68
CA TYR A 22 0.73 -18.57 5.37
C TYR A 22 -0.14 -19.27 6.42
N TYR A 23 -0.76 -18.51 7.32
CA TYR A 23 -2.01 -18.94 7.94
C TYR A 23 -3.14 -18.63 6.95
N GLY A 24 -3.45 -19.58 6.08
CA GLY A 24 -4.68 -19.59 5.30
C GLY A 24 -5.82 -20.11 6.17
N ALA A 25 -6.75 -19.25 6.56
CA ALA A 25 -8.02 -19.68 7.11
C ALA A 25 -8.90 -20.19 5.96
N TYR A 26 -8.99 -21.51 5.81
CA TYR A 26 -10.02 -22.13 4.99
C TYR A 26 -11.34 -22.08 5.77
N PHE A 27 -12.30 -21.29 5.30
CA PHE A 27 -13.70 -21.38 5.74
C PHE A 27 -14.30 -22.65 5.13
N VAL A 28 -14.36 -23.73 5.91
CA VAL A 28 -15.19 -24.90 5.61
C VAL A 28 -16.55 -24.66 6.28
N VAL A 29 -17.57 -24.44 5.45
CA VAL A 29 -18.97 -24.37 5.91
C VAL A 29 -19.49 -25.80 6.03
N GLU A 30 -19.39 -26.39 7.22
CA GLU A 30 -20.10 -27.61 7.57
C GLU A 30 -21.49 -27.26 8.13
N LYS A 31 -22.53 -27.70 7.42
CA LYS A 31 -23.90 -27.73 7.94
C LYS A 31 -24.02 -28.88 8.95
N SER A 32 -24.32 -28.59 10.21
CA SER A 32 -24.81 -29.61 11.15
C SER A 32 -26.34 -29.51 11.27
N PRO A 33 -27.08 -30.62 11.10
CA PRO A 33 -28.44 -30.74 11.62
C PRO A 33 -28.42 -31.23 13.08
N VAL A 34 -29.39 -30.70 13.83
CA VAL A 34 -29.68 -31.00 15.24
C VAL A 34 -30.30 -32.39 15.38
N SER A 35 -29.88 -33.20 16.38
CA SER A 35 -30.80 -33.97 17.27
C SER A 35 -30.07 -34.87 18.31
N SER A 36 -30.32 -34.55 19.59
CA SER A 36 -30.75 -35.46 20.70
C SER A 36 -29.91 -36.65 21.24
N ILE A 37 -29.77 -36.63 22.58
CA ILE A 37 -29.68 -37.76 23.55
C ILE A 37 -28.29 -38.35 23.88
N MET A 38 -27.72 -37.93 25.03
CA MET A 38 -27.23 -38.79 26.12
C MET A 38 -26.75 -37.92 27.32
N LYS A 39 -27.70 -37.50 28.16
CA LYS A 39 -27.46 -36.86 29.47
C LYS A 39 -27.69 -37.91 30.56
N SER A 40 -26.66 -38.58 31.08
CA SER A 40 -26.78 -39.24 32.40
C SER A 40 -25.47 -39.59 33.11
N ASN A 41 -24.36 -39.91 32.42
CA ASN A 41 -23.17 -40.43 33.12
C ASN A 41 -22.06 -39.40 33.46
N GLN A 42 -22.05 -38.19 32.89
CA GLN A 42 -21.04 -37.17 33.22
C GLN A 42 -21.36 -36.36 34.48
N THR A 43 -22.63 -36.32 34.91
CA THR A 43 -23.07 -35.43 36.01
C THR A 43 -22.64 -35.96 37.39
N ILE A 44 -22.54 -37.28 37.55
CA ILE A 44 -22.19 -37.91 38.83
C ILE A 44 -20.68 -37.83 39.10
N ILE A 45 -19.85 -38.03 38.07
CA ILE A 45 -18.38 -37.92 38.17
C ILE A 45 -17.95 -36.46 38.45
N ARG A 46 -18.67 -35.47 37.91
CA ARG A 46 -18.40 -34.04 38.16
C ARG A 46 -18.73 -33.58 39.58
N LYS A 47 -19.76 -34.11 40.23
CA LYS A 47 -20.14 -33.70 41.60
C LYS A 47 -19.08 -34.10 42.64
N ASN A 48 -18.61 -35.34 42.62
CA ASN A 48 -17.61 -35.81 43.60
C ASN A 48 -16.24 -35.13 43.44
N HIS A 49 -15.82 -34.79 42.22
CA HIS A 49 -14.54 -34.10 41.97
C HIS A 49 -14.60 -32.60 42.31
N MET A 50 -15.75 -31.96 42.13
CA MET A 50 -15.94 -30.53 42.44
C MET A 50 -16.02 -30.26 43.95
N GLU A 51 -16.57 -31.18 44.75
CA GLU A 51 -16.63 -31.02 46.22
C GLU A 51 -15.24 -31.12 46.88
N GLN A 52 -14.37 -32.02 46.41
CA GLN A 52 -12.99 -32.13 46.92
C GLN A 52 -12.13 -30.92 46.54
N LEU A 53 -12.30 -30.37 45.33
CA LEU A 53 -11.61 -29.15 44.90
C LEU A 53 -12.09 -27.92 45.68
N HIS A 54 -13.38 -27.85 46.02
CA HIS A 54 -13.95 -26.74 46.80
C HIS A 54 -13.49 -26.72 48.27
N PHE A 55 -13.16 -27.89 48.84
CA PHE A 55 -12.58 -27.98 50.19
C PHE A 55 -11.14 -27.45 50.23
N ILE A 56 -10.32 -27.78 49.22
CA ILE A 56 -8.91 -27.36 49.12
C ILE A 56 -8.81 -25.84 48.86
N THR A 57 -9.67 -25.27 48.02
CA THR A 57 -9.66 -23.81 47.75
C THR A 57 -10.11 -22.98 48.95
N LYS A 58 -11.05 -23.48 49.77
CA LYS A 58 -11.44 -22.88 51.05
C LYS A 58 -10.36 -22.97 52.14
N LEU A 59 -9.59 -24.06 52.17
CA LEU A 59 -8.52 -24.29 53.16
C LEU A 59 -7.27 -23.44 52.89
N LEU A 60 -7.02 -23.07 51.63
CA LEU A 60 -5.83 -22.32 51.20
C LEU A 60 -6.10 -20.81 50.96
N ASP A 61 -7.31 -20.33 51.26
CA ASP A 61 -7.76 -18.94 51.01
C ASP A 61 -7.48 -18.44 49.56
N ILE A 62 -7.44 -19.38 48.61
CA ILE A 62 -7.23 -19.07 47.20
C ILE A 62 -8.58 -18.58 46.67
N LYS A 63 -8.69 -17.26 46.42
CA LYS A 63 -9.82 -16.67 45.67
C LYS A 63 -10.10 -17.57 44.47
N ASP A 64 -11.37 -17.98 44.32
CA ASP A 64 -11.85 -18.93 43.31
C ASP A 64 -10.99 -18.85 42.04
N PRO A 65 -10.27 -19.92 41.64
CA PRO A 65 -9.45 -19.92 40.45
C PRO A 65 -10.19 -19.39 39.22
N ASN A 66 -11.51 -19.57 39.14
CA ASN A 66 -12.36 -19.00 38.10
C ASN A 66 -12.46 -17.46 38.17
N ALA A 67 -12.49 -16.87 39.36
CA ALA A 67 -12.49 -15.41 39.54
C ALA A 67 -11.17 -14.79 39.05
N GLN A 68 -10.02 -15.42 39.37
CA GLN A 68 -8.71 -14.94 38.88
C GLN A 68 -8.59 -15.06 37.36
N ILE A 69 -9.10 -16.14 36.77
CA ILE A 69 -9.16 -16.33 35.30
C ILE A 69 -10.06 -15.26 34.66
N MET A 70 -11.23 -14.99 35.23
CA MET A 70 -12.16 -13.98 34.72
C MET A 70 -11.59 -12.57 34.81
N ASP A 71 -10.85 -12.23 35.87
CA ASP A 71 -10.15 -10.95 35.98
C ASP A 71 -9.07 -10.78 34.90
N ILE A 72 -8.30 -11.82 34.60
CA ILE A 72 -7.29 -11.79 33.54
C ILE A 72 -7.96 -11.62 32.17
N ILE A 73 -9.06 -12.34 31.91
CA ILE A 73 -9.83 -12.23 30.66
C ILE A 73 -10.40 -10.81 30.51
N ASN A 74 -10.97 -10.24 31.56
CA ASN A 74 -11.53 -8.90 31.55
C ASN A 74 -10.46 -7.81 31.34
N ARG A 75 -9.29 -7.94 31.97
CA ARG A 75 -8.14 -7.04 31.71
C ARG A 75 -7.67 -7.11 30.27
N ARG A 76 -7.57 -8.32 29.69
CA ARG A 76 -7.21 -8.49 28.27
C ARG A 76 -8.25 -7.88 27.34
N LYS A 77 -9.55 -8.09 27.58
CA LYS A 77 -10.64 -7.47 26.82
C LYS A 77 -10.61 -5.94 26.92
N SER A 78 -10.37 -5.41 28.11
CA SER A 78 -10.25 -3.97 28.36
C SER A 78 -9.08 -3.35 27.59
N LEU A 79 -7.91 -4.00 27.60
CA LEU A 79 -6.75 -3.58 26.83
C LEU A 79 -7.03 -3.61 25.32
N LEU A 80 -7.65 -4.69 24.81
CA LEU A 80 -7.98 -4.82 23.39
C LEU A 80 -8.95 -3.72 22.94
N ASN A 81 -9.99 -3.45 23.75
CA ASN A 81 -10.95 -2.37 23.50
C ASN A 81 -10.29 -0.99 23.52
N TRP A 82 -9.32 -0.78 24.41
CA TRP A 82 -8.55 0.46 24.44
C TRP A 82 -7.68 0.63 23.19
N ILE A 83 -6.97 -0.42 22.76
CA ILE A 83 -6.19 -0.41 21.51
C ILE A 83 -7.11 -0.13 20.31
N MET A 84 -8.27 -0.77 20.24
CA MET A 84 -9.26 -0.55 19.18
C MET A 84 -9.71 0.92 19.14
N ARG A 85 -10.03 1.52 20.29
CA ARG A 85 -10.41 2.94 20.38
C ARG A 85 -9.29 3.87 19.90
N LEU A 86 -8.02 3.56 20.19
CA LEU A 86 -6.89 4.33 19.67
C LEU A 86 -6.75 4.21 18.15
N HIS A 87 -7.04 3.05 17.56
CA HIS A 87 -7.04 2.90 16.11
C HIS A 87 -8.17 3.70 15.47
N LEU A 88 -9.38 3.64 16.05
CA LEU A 88 -10.54 4.38 15.56
C LEU A 88 -10.37 5.89 15.66
N ALA A 89 -9.75 6.39 16.73
CA ALA A 89 -9.54 7.83 16.96
C ALA A 89 -8.61 8.50 15.93
N GLN A 90 -7.94 7.73 15.06
CA GLN A 90 -7.11 8.26 13.97
C GLN A 90 -7.94 8.63 12.72
N PHE A 91 -9.20 8.21 12.66
CA PHE A 91 -10.09 8.46 11.52
C PHE A 91 -11.14 9.51 11.89
N ASP A 92 -11.48 10.37 10.94
CA ASP A 92 -12.60 11.31 11.10
C ASP A 92 -13.92 10.53 11.19
N SER A 93 -14.81 10.95 12.09
CA SER A 93 -16.09 10.30 12.33
C SER A 93 -17.25 11.05 11.66
N GLU A 94 -18.08 10.32 10.91
CA GLU A 94 -19.42 10.78 10.50
C GLU A 94 -20.46 10.20 11.47
N GLU A 95 -21.28 11.06 12.08
CA GLU A 95 -22.29 10.62 13.04
C GLU A 95 -23.59 10.25 12.31
N LEU A 96 -23.92 8.94 12.30
CA LEU A 96 -25.22 8.46 11.84
C LEU A 96 -26.18 8.31 13.03
N HIS A 97 -27.17 9.19 13.11
CA HIS A 97 -28.18 9.20 14.17
C HIS A 97 -29.36 8.29 13.81
N HIS A 98 -29.56 7.21 14.56
CA HIS A 98 -30.72 6.32 14.41
C HIS A 98 -31.87 6.81 15.31
N ARG A 99 -32.88 7.44 14.71
CA ARG A 99 -34.09 7.93 15.39
C ARG A 99 -35.28 7.04 15.07
N LEU A 100 -36.27 7.01 15.97
CA LEU A 100 -37.54 6.33 15.70
C LEU A 100 -38.30 7.08 14.58
N GLU A 101 -38.93 6.34 13.67
CA GLU A 101 -39.77 6.92 12.61
C GLU A 101 -41.07 7.49 13.21
N ASP A 102 -41.71 6.72 14.10
CA ASP A 102 -42.89 7.14 14.85
C ASP A 102 -42.57 7.26 16.33
N CYS A 103 -42.73 8.46 16.89
CA CYS A 103 -42.57 8.73 18.33
C CYS A 103 -43.84 8.34 19.11
N ILE A 104 -44.36 7.14 18.89
CA ILE A 104 -45.56 6.62 19.54
C ILE A 104 -45.18 5.45 20.43
N CYS A 105 -45.60 5.51 21.70
CA CYS A 105 -45.37 4.43 22.64
C CYS A 105 -46.13 3.17 22.21
N PRO A 106 -45.46 2.03 22.02
CA PRO A 106 -46.12 0.80 21.57
C PRO A 106 -47.15 0.26 22.57
N ASP A 107 -47.03 0.60 23.86
CA ASP A 107 -47.90 0.07 24.91
C ASP A 107 -49.13 0.94 25.17
N CYS A 108 -49.00 2.28 25.13
CA CYS A 108 -50.06 3.22 25.50
C CYS A 108 -50.47 4.20 24.41
N GLN A 109 -49.83 4.15 23.22
CA GLN A 109 -50.06 5.04 22.09
C GLN A 109 -49.83 6.54 22.37
N GLY A 110 -49.21 6.88 23.51
CA GLY A 110 -48.83 8.25 23.85
C GLY A 110 -47.58 8.71 23.09
N GLU A 111 -47.37 10.03 23.03
CA GLU A 111 -46.20 10.64 22.40
C GLU A 111 -44.92 10.37 23.21
N LEU A 112 -43.86 9.92 22.53
CA LEU A 112 -42.53 9.71 23.10
C LEU A 112 -41.69 10.98 22.96
N LYS A 113 -40.98 11.33 24.03
CA LYS A 113 -40.02 12.44 24.04
C LYS A 113 -38.58 11.90 24.05
N GLU A 114 -37.71 12.50 23.27
CA GLU A 114 -36.28 12.17 23.25
C GLU A 114 -35.62 12.49 24.61
N ILE A 115 -34.89 11.53 25.17
CA ILE A 115 -34.19 11.65 26.46
C ILE A 115 -32.70 11.95 26.26
N GLY A 116 -32.08 11.37 25.23
CA GLY A 116 -30.67 11.61 24.88
C GLY A 116 -30.12 10.58 23.90
N ALA A 117 -28.96 10.86 23.34
CA ALA A 117 -28.23 9.99 22.44
C ALA A 117 -26.95 9.46 23.11
N SER A 118 -26.59 8.21 22.83
CA SER A 118 -25.35 7.59 23.32
C SER A 118 -24.67 6.81 22.19
N LEU A 119 -23.33 6.87 22.15
CA LEU A 119 -22.54 6.15 21.16
C LEU A 119 -22.57 4.65 21.46
N GLN A 120 -23.27 3.88 20.63
CA GLN A 120 -23.42 2.43 20.81
C GLN A 120 -22.31 1.62 20.16
N GLY A 121 -21.68 2.14 19.11
CA GLY A 121 -20.65 1.43 18.36
C GLY A 121 -19.93 2.34 17.38
N GLN A 122 -18.77 1.90 16.92
CA GLN A 122 -17.97 2.56 15.90
C GLN A 122 -17.54 1.49 14.91
N GLU A 123 -17.71 1.78 13.63
CA GLU A 123 -17.35 0.89 12.54
C GLU A 123 -16.51 1.66 11.51
N LEU A 124 -15.49 0.99 10.97
CA LEU A 124 -14.75 1.51 9.83
C LEU A 124 -15.37 0.98 8.55
N VAL A 125 -15.91 1.88 7.74
CA VAL A 125 -16.44 1.54 6.43
C VAL A 125 -15.33 1.62 5.40
N PHE A 126 -15.03 0.50 4.73
CA PHE A 126 -14.08 0.46 3.62
C PHE A 126 -14.72 0.99 2.34
N ILE A 127 -14.31 2.18 1.89
CA ILE A 127 -14.73 2.77 0.62
C ILE A 127 -13.66 2.48 -0.43
N PRO A 128 -13.96 1.72 -1.50
CA PRO A 128 -12.99 1.41 -2.54
C PRO A 128 -12.61 2.65 -3.36
N ALA A 129 -11.53 2.54 -4.14
CA ALA A 129 -11.06 3.62 -5.01
C ALA A 129 -12.15 4.07 -6.01
N GLN A 130 -12.27 5.40 -6.17
CA GLN A 130 -13.24 6.03 -7.09
C GLN A 130 -12.53 6.79 -8.20
N LEU A 131 -13.11 6.77 -9.40
CA LEU A 131 -12.63 7.54 -10.56
C LEU A 131 -13.50 8.79 -10.76
N LYS A 132 -12.84 9.93 -10.98
CA LYS A 132 -13.50 11.22 -11.25
C LYS A 132 -13.00 11.81 -12.56
N ARG A 133 -13.92 12.21 -13.45
CA ARG A 133 -13.58 13.01 -14.63
C ARG A 133 -13.44 14.48 -14.26
N ILE A 134 -12.38 15.13 -14.74
CA ILE A 134 -12.15 16.57 -14.61
C ILE A 134 -12.03 17.14 -16.01
N ASP A 135 -12.96 18.03 -16.36
CA ASP A 135 -12.98 18.70 -17.66
C ASP A 135 -12.33 20.09 -17.50
N TYR A 136 -11.15 20.30 -18.08
CA TYR A 136 -10.44 21.58 -18.04
C TYR A 136 -10.97 22.51 -19.13
N ILE A 137 -11.79 23.49 -18.76
CA ILE A 137 -12.39 24.45 -19.69
C ILE A 137 -11.48 25.68 -19.81
N GLN A 138 -10.95 25.94 -21.01
CA GLN A 138 -10.07 27.09 -21.26
C GLN A 138 -10.89 28.32 -21.66
N HIS A 139 -10.92 29.34 -20.79
CA HIS A 139 -11.46 30.65 -21.17
C HIS A 139 -10.40 31.50 -21.88
N SER A 140 -10.83 32.17 -22.95
CA SER A 140 -10.03 33.09 -23.75
C SER A 140 -10.63 34.49 -23.63
N TYR A 141 -9.79 35.50 -23.46
CA TYR A 141 -10.17 36.90 -23.26
C TYR A 141 -9.56 37.75 -24.35
N LYS A 142 -10.35 38.68 -24.91
CA LYS A 142 -9.89 39.68 -25.87
C LYS A 142 -9.58 40.98 -25.14
N CYS A 143 -8.40 41.54 -25.35
CA CYS A 143 -8.06 42.86 -24.84
C CYS A 143 -8.60 43.94 -25.80
N GLN A 144 -9.69 44.61 -25.42
CA GLN A 144 -10.34 45.62 -26.26
C GLN A 144 -9.36 46.75 -26.67
N ALA A 145 -8.65 47.34 -25.70
CA ALA A 145 -7.73 48.45 -25.95
C ALA A 145 -6.57 48.11 -26.92
N CYS A 146 -6.05 46.87 -26.88
CA CYS A 146 -4.99 46.44 -27.81
C CYS A 146 -5.55 46.10 -29.19
N SER A 147 -6.76 45.57 -29.25
CA SER A 147 -7.46 45.20 -30.48
C SER A 147 -7.92 46.39 -31.30
N GLU A 148 -8.24 47.53 -30.68
CA GLU A 148 -8.61 48.75 -31.41
C GLU A 148 -7.40 49.43 -32.06
N LYS A 149 -6.21 49.30 -31.44
CA LYS A 149 -4.97 49.97 -31.87
C LYS A 149 -4.19 49.18 -32.92
N ASN A 150 -4.48 47.90 -33.11
CA ASN A 150 -3.77 47.02 -34.02
C ASN A 150 -4.74 46.38 -35.01
N PRO A 151 -4.30 46.04 -36.23
CA PRO A 151 -5.14 45.32 -37.19
C PRO A 151 -5.47 43.88 -36.75
N SER A 152 -4.81 43.35 -35.71
CA SER A 152 -5.02 42.01 -35.17
C SER A 152 -5.48 42.02 -33.71
N ASP A 153 -6.39 41.10 -33.40
CA ASP A 153 -6.94 40.97 -32.05
C ASP A 153 -5.93 40.36 -31.07
N LYS A 154 -5.75 41.02 -29.91
CA LYS A 154 -4.94 40.46 -28.81
C LYS A 154 -5.80 39.56 -27.93
N ILE A 155 -5.65 38.25 -28.10
CA ILE A 155 -6.34 37.21 -27.32
C ILE A 155 -5.38 36.61 -26.30
N VAL A 156 -5.81 36.55 -25.03
CA VAL A 156 -5.07 35.94 -23.92
C VAL A 156 -5.90 34.77 -23.39
N LYS A 157 -5.27 33.61 -23.20
CA LYS A 157 -5.95 32.41 -22.68
C LYS A 157 -5.47 32.10 -21.27
N ALA A 158 -6.37 31.58 -20.42
CA ALA A 158 -5.98 31.08 -19.12
C ALA A 158 -5.01 29.89 -19.25
N PRO A 159 -3.94 29.82 -18.43
CA PRO A 159 -3.04 28.67 -18.45
C PRO A 159 -3.77 27.42 -17.94
N ILE A 160 -3.51 26.28 -18.59
CA ILE A 160 -4.03 24.98 -18.19
C ILE A 160 -2.86 24.07 -17.83
N PRO A 161 -2.95 23.26 -16.76
CA PRO A 161 -1.92 22.29 -16.42
C PRO A 161 -1.70 21.32 -17.59
N LYS A 162 -0.44 21.15 -17.97
CA LYS A 162 -0.08 20.17 -19.01
C LYS A 162 -0.27 18.76 -18.46
N ALA A 163 -0.95 17.91 -19.22
CA ALA A 163 -1.02 16.50 -18.91
C ALA A 163 0.39 15.88 -18.88
N PRO A 164 0.68 14.95 -17.96
CA PRO A 164 2.01 14.35 -17.86
C PRO A 164 2.39 13.57 -19.12
N LEU A 165 1.41 12.89 -19.74
CA LEU A 165 1.58 12.21 -21.01
C LEU A 165 0.47 12.66 -21.96
N ALA A 166 0.85 13.19 -23.13
CA ALA A 166 -0.10 13.62 -24.14
C ALA A 166 -0.91 12.45 -24.71
N HIS A 167 -2.18 12.71 -25.04
CA HIS A 167 -3.10 11.75 -25.67
C HIS A 167 -3.25 10.43 -24.90
N SER A 168 -3.31 10.50 -23.58
CA SER A 168 -3.42 9.32 -22.74
C SER A 168 -4.48 9.46 -21.65
N LEU A 169 -5.08 8.33 -21.26
CA LEU A 169 -5.96 8.23 -20.09
C LEU A 169 -5.21 8.32 -18.75
N GLY A 170 -3.87 8.23 -18.78
CA GLY A 170 -3.03 8.30 -17.59
C GLY A 170 -2.92 9.73 -17.05
N SER A 171 -3.78 10.09 -16.09
CA SER A 171 -3.56 11.27 -15.27
C SER A 171 -2.33 11.09 -14.36
N ALA A 172 -1.82 12.18 -13.77
CA ALA A 172 -0.70 12.11 -12.84
C ALA A 172 -0.98 11.15 -11.67
N SER A 173 -2.20 11.16 -11.13
CA SER A 173 -2.61 10.27 -10.05
C SER A 173 -2.70 8.81 -10.49
N ILE A 174 -3.26 8.52 -11.67
CA ILE A 174 -3.36 7.16 -12.19
C ILE A 174 -1.96 6.58 -12.44
N ILE A 175 -1.08 7.35 -13.10
CA ILE A 175 0.30 6.92 -13.38
C ILE A 175 1.04 6.65 -12.07
N ALA A 176 0.98 7.58 -11.11
CA ALA A 176 1.61 7.39 -9.80
C ALA A 176 1.08 6.15 -9.08
N HIS A 177 -0.24 5.91 -9.11
CA HIS A 177 -0.85 4.75 -8.48
C HIS A 177 -0.39 3.42 -9.13
N THR A 178 -0.34 3.35 -10.46
CA THR A 178 0.14 2.14 -11.15
C THR A 178 1.63 1.86 -10.89
N ILE A 179 2.47 2.91 -10.77
CA ILE A 179 3.87 2.79 -10.36
C ILE A 179 3.96 2.27 -8.93
N HIS A 180 3.20 2.84 -8.00
CA HIS A 180 3.16 2.39 -6.61
C HIS A 180 2.73 0.92 -6.50
N GLN A 181 1.65 0.53 -7.18
CA GLN A 181 1.20 -0.85 -7.23
C GLN A 181 2.28 -1.79 -7.77
N LYS A 182 2.96 -1.39 -8.85
CA LYS A 182 3.98 -2.20 -9.50
C LYS A 182 5.23 -2.40 -8.63
N PHE A 183 5.78 -1.31 -8.11
CA PHE A 183 7.11 -1.31 -7.51
C PHE A 183 7.08 -1.47 -5.99
N ASN A 184 6.07 -0.90 -5.30
CA ASN A 184 5.94 -1.03 -3.85
C ASN A 184 5.11 -2.26 -3.49
N LEU A 185 3.94 -2.43 -4.09
CA LEU A 185 3.01 -3.53 -3.75
C LEU A 185 3.24 -4.80 -4.58
N LYS A 186 4.18 -4.78 -5.53
CA LYS A 186 4.55 -5.92 -6.39
C LYS A 186 3.37 -6.49 -7.19
N VAL A 187 2.39 -5.66 -7.52
CA VAL A 187 1.23 -6.05 -8.35
C VAL A 187 1.62 -6.01 -9.83
N PRO A 188 1.62 -7.14 -10.54
CA PRO A 188 1.99 -7.17 -11.96
C PRO A 188 0.92 -6.50 -12.84
N ASN A 189 1.35 -5.92 -13.97
CA ASN A 189 0.51 -5.06 -14.82
C ASN A 189 -0.77 -5.74 -15.33
N TYR A 190 -0.76 -7.06 -15.52
CA TYR A 190 -1.96 -7.80 -15.95
C TYR A 190 -3.06 -7.82 -14.88
N ARG A 191 -2.70 -7.83 -13.58
CA ARG A 191 -3.67 -7.73 -12.49
C ARG A 191 -4.20 -6.31 -12.39
N GLN A 192 -3.32 -5.32 -12.55
CA GLN A 192 -3.73 -3.92 -12.58
C GLN A 192 -4.73 -3.67 -13.72
N GLU A 193 -4.47 -4.20 -14.92
CA GLU A 193 -5.38 -4.14 -16.07
C GLU A 193 -6.77 -4.70 -15.74
N GLU A 194 -6.83 -5.86 -15.07
CA GLU A 194 -8.09 -6.46 -14.61
C GLU A 194 -8.82 -5.59 -13.58
N ASP A 195 -8.09 -5.04 -12.61
CA ASP A 195 -8.66 -4.18 -11.56
C ASP A 195 -9.18 -2.85 -12.12
N TRP A 196 -8.46 -2.25 -13.08
CA TRP A 196 -8.92 -1.05 -13.78
C TRP A 196 -10.15 -1.32 -14.65
N ALA A 197 -10.20 -2.47 -15.32
CA ALA A 197 -11.38 -2.89 -16.07
C ALA A 197 -12.61 -3.04 -15.17
N LYS A 198 -12.46 -3.58 -13.95
CA LYS A 198 -13.55 -3.65 -12.94
C LYS A 198 -14.05 -2.27 -12.50
N MET A 199 -13.17 -1.26 -12.50
CA MET A 199 -13.52 0.13 -12.24
C MET A 199 -14.10 0.87 -13.46
N GLY A 200 -14.32 0.18 -14.58
CA GLY A 200 -14.89 0.76 -15.80
C GLY A 200 -13.89 1.56 -16.64
N LEU A 201 -12.58 1.46 -16.35
CA LEU A 201 -11.52 2.15 -17.08
C LEU A 201 -10.64 1.12 -17.80
N PRO A 202 -10.88 0.85 -19.10
CA PRO A 202 -10.21 -0.22 -19.83
C PRO A 202 -8.78 0.18 -20.24
N ILE A 203 -7.86 0.18 -19.27
CA ILE A 203 -6.43 0.45 -19.50
C ILE A 203 -5.71 -0.86 -19.73
N THR A 204 -4.97 -0.92 -20.83
CA THR A 204 -4.19 -2.11 -21.18
C THR A 204 -2.86 -2.18 -20.43
N ARG A 205 -2.34 -3.40 -20.22
CA ARG A 205 -0.98 -3.60 -19.68
C ARG A 205 0.10 -2.86 -20.48
N LYS A 206 -0.11 -2.69 -21.79
CA LYS A 206 0.81 -1.98 -22.70
C LYS A 206 0.84 -0.49 -22.38
N GLU A 207 -0.32 0.12 -22.18
CA GLU A 207 -0.41 1.53 -21.78
C GLU A 207 0.25 1.77 -20.43
N ILE A 208 -0.04 0.95 -19.42
CA ILE A 208 0.58 1.04 -18.09
C ILE A 208 2.11 0.99 -18.21
N SER A 209 2.64 0.04 -18.99
CA SER A 209 4.08 -0.10 -19.20
C SER A 209 4.69 1.13 -19.87
N ASN A 210 4.03 1.62 -20.92
CA ASN A 210 4.48 2.81 -21.64
C ASN A 210 4.46 4.04 -20.72
N TRP A 211 3.50 4.14 -19.81
CA TRP A 211 3.46 5.22 -18.82
C TRP A 211 4.63 5.16 -17.86
N HIS A 212 4.96 3.97 -17.34
CA HIS A 212 6.11 3.81 -16.44
C HIS A 212 7.42 4.21 -17.12
N ILE A 213 7.61 3.79 -18.38
CA ILE A 213 8.81 4.12 -19.17
C ILE A 213 8.90 5.64 -19.40
N LYS A 214 7.82 6.24 -19.94
CA LYS A 214 7.83 7.68 -20.26
C LYS A 214 7.92 8.54 -19.00
N ALA A 215 7.24 8.16 -17.92
CA ALA A 215 7.32 8.88 -16.66
C ALA A 215 8.75 8.84 -16.09
N SER A 216 9.41 7.68 -16.18
CA SER A 216 10.81 7.54 -15.80
C SER A 216 11.71 8.47 -16.61
N GLN A 217 11.59 8.44 -17.94
CA GLN A 217 12.41 9.26 -18.85
C GLN A 217 12.17 10.76 -18.68
N TYR A 218 10.91 11.19 -18.60
CA TYR A 218 10.58 12.63 -18.61
C TYR A 218 10.77 13.30 -17.25
N TYR A 219 10.57 12.57 -16.15
CA TYR A 219 10.53 13.18 -14.81
C TYR A 219 11.59 12.63 -13.85
N LEU A 220 11.92 11.33 -13.93
CA LEU A 220 12.79 10.69 -12.94
C LEU A 220 14.25 10.62 -13.37
N GLU A 221 14.55 10.71 -14.68
CA GLU A 221 15.93 10.62 -15.19
C GLU A 221 16.82 11.74 -14.63
N SER A 222 16.33 12.99 -14.63
CA SER A 222 17.08 14.12 -14.06
C SER A 222 17.31 13.96 -12.56
N LEU A 223 16.31 13.43 -11.84
CA LEU A 223 16.45 13.14 -10.41
C LEU A 223 17.47 12.03 -10.17
N TYR A 224 17.45 10.98 -10.98
CA TYR A 224 18.42 9.90 -10.91
C TYR A 224 19.85 10.40 -11.11
N LYS A 225 20.08 11.28 -12.10
CA LYS A 225 21.39 11.91 -12.36
C LYS A 225 21.86 12.74 -11.16
N LEU A 226 20.99 13.58 -10.61
CA LEU A 226 21.30 14.38 -9.43
C LEU A 226 21.61 13.50 -8.20
N LEU A 227 20.83 12.44 -7.98
CA LEU A 227 21.09 11.49 -6.89
C LEU A 227 22.41 10.76 -7.08
N ARG A 228 22.81 10.44 -8.33
CA ARG A 228 24.12 9.87 -8.63
C ARG A 228 25.23 10.85 -8.28
N GLU A 229 25.14 12.11 -8.73
CA GLU A 229 26.11 13.15 -8.37
C GLU A 229 26.26 13.27 -6.86
N LYS A 230 25.13 13.34 -6.15
CA LYS A 230 25.12 13.41 -4.68
C LYS A 230 25.69 12.17 -4.03
N LEU A 231 25.39 10.98 -4.54
CA LEU A 231 25.98 9.75 -4.02
C LEU A 231 27.51 9.77 -4.13
N LEU A 232 28.07 10.23 -5.26
CA LEU A 232 29.51 10.28 -5.49
C LEU A 232 30.25 11.33 -4.63
N GLU A 233 29.54 12.24 -3.94
CA GLU A 233 30.14 13.16 -2.97
C GLU A 233 30.50 12.46 -1.63
N HIS A 234 29.94 11.26 -1.37
CA HIS A 234 30.15 10.55 -0.10
C HIS A 234 31.51 9.85 -0.09
N ALA A 235 32.14 9.78 1.08
CA ALA A 235 33.47 9.16 1.23
C ALA A 235 33.46 7.62 1.16
N LEU A 236 32.32 6.98 1.45
CA LEU A 236 32.15 5.53 1.45
C LEU A 236 30.84 5.13 0.76
N LEU A 237 30.96 4.27 -0.24
CA LEU A 237 29.85 3.67 -0.98
C LEU A 237 29.83 2.17 -0.81
N HIS A 238 28.66 1.57 -0.99
CA HIS A 238 28.51 0.12 -1.12
C HIS A 238 27.99 -0.20 -2.52
N ALA A 239 28.53 -1.24 -3.13
CA ALA A 239 28.09 -1.75 -4.42
C ALA A 239 27.80 -3.25 -4.29
N ASP A 240 26.64 -3.67 -4.80
CA ASP A 240 26.22 -5.08 -4.81
C ASP A 240 25.43 -5.38 -6.08
N GLU A 241 25.70 -6.51 -6.72
CA GLU A 241 25.00 -6.95 -7.93
C GLU A 241 24.02 -8.09 -7.64
N THR A 242 22.86 -8.05 -8.29
CA THR A 242 21.91 -9.16 -8.26
C THR A 242 21.58 -9.61 -9.66
N SER A 243 21.75 -10.92 -9.91
CA SER A 243 21.41 -11.52 -11.20
C SER A 243 19.91 -11.65 -11.38
N TYR A 244 19.44 -11.40 -12.59
CA TYR A 244 18.08 -11.64 -13.03
C TYR A 244 18.05 -11.99 -14.53
N ARG A 245 16.90 -12.44 -15.03
CA ARG A 245 16.74 -12.84 -16.43
C ARG A 245 15.86 -11.85 -17.17
N VAL A 246 16.41 -11.18 -18.18
CA VAL A 246 15.66 -10.40 -19.16
C VAL A 246 15.20 -11.33 -20.29
N LEU A 247 13.97 -11.15 -20.77
CA LEU A 247 13.41 -12.02 -21.82
C LEU A 247 14.01 -11.76 -23.21
N GLU A 248 14.40 -10.52 -23.49
CA GLU A 248 14.96 -10.06 -24.77
C GLU A 248 16.49 -9.91 -24.74
N SER A 249 17.20 -10.53 -23.79
CA SER A 249 18.67 -10.45 -23.74
C SER A 249 19.33 -11.67 -24.39
N ASP A 250 20.39 -11.43 -25.16
CA ASP A 250 21.23 -12.48 -25.74
C ASP A 250 21.99 -13.28 -24.68
N SER A 251 22.23 -12.68 -23.50
CA SER A 251 22.81 -13.34 -22.34
C SER A 251 21.74 -14.08 -21.52
N HIS A 252 22.10 -15.28 -21.03
CA HIS A 252 21.27 -16.05 -20.09
C HIS A 252 21.09 -15.37 -18.73
N LEU A 253 22.03 -14.50 -18.34
CA LEU A 253 22.02 -13.75 -17.08
C LEU A 253 22.34 -12.28 -17.34
N THR A 254 21.54 -11.42 -16.72
CA THR A 254 21.72 -9.96 -16.67
C THR A 254 21.80 -9.54 -15.20
N TYR A 255 22.36 -8.36 -14.93
CA TYR A 255 22.59 -7.91 -13.56
C TYR A 255 22.00 -6.51 -13.36
N TYR A 256 21.43 -6.28 -12.19
CA TYR A 256 21.29 -4.91 -11.72
C TYR A 256 22.25 -4.69 -10.56
N TRP A 257 23.02 -3.62 -10.70
CA TRP A 257 23.95 -3.11 -9.73
C TRP A 257 23.23 -2.15 -8.81
N THR A 258 23.41 -2.32 -7.51
CA THR A 258 22.90 -1.43 -6.49
C THR A 258 24.06 -0.64 -5.91
N PHE A 259 23.92 0.68 -5.92
CA PHE A 259 24.88 1.60 -5.31
C PHE A 259 24.20 2.30 -4.14
N LEU A 260 24.80 2.19 -2.96
CA LEU A 260 24.20 2.58 -1.70
C LEU A 260 25.15 3.51 -0.94
N SER A 261 24.60 4.55 -0.31
CA SER A 261 25.33 5.32 0.68
C SER A 261 25.60 4.48 1.95
N GLY A 262 26.59 4.88 2.74
CA GLY A 262 26.84 4.28 4.06
C GLY A 262 25.62 4.36 4.98
N LYS A 263 25.43 3.37 5.87
CA LYS A 263 24.30 3.31 6.82
C LYS A 263 24.26 4.50 7.80
N SER A 264 25.41 5.08 8.10
CA SER A 264 25.54 6.20 9.04
C SER A 264 25.24 7.56 8.41
N GLU A 265 25.00 7.60 7.10
CA GLU A 265 24.71 8.83 6.38
C GLU A 265 23.31 9.34 6.69
N LYS A 266 23.18 10.65 6.90
CA LYS A 266 21.87 11.27 7.17
C LYS A 266 20.92 11.16 5.98
N GLN A 267 21.46 11.18 4.77
CA GLN A 267 20.70 11.05 3.53
C GLN A 267 21.02 9.71 2.88
N GLY A 268 20.12 8.74 3.08
CA GLY A 268 20.25 7.42 2.48
C GLY A 268 19.92 7.44 1.00
N ILE A 269 20.91 7.23 0.13
CA ILE A 269 20.71 7.13 -1.32
C ILE A 269 20.88 5.69 -1.77
N ARG A 270 19.95 5.23 -2.62
CA ARG A 270 19.99 3.90 -3.25
C ARG A 270 19.71 4.03 -4.74
N LEU A 271 20.68 3.63 -5.56
CA LEU A 271 20.57 3.67 -7.01
C LEU A 271 20.65 2.28 -7.59
N TYR A 272 19.85 2.04 -8.62
CA TYR A 272 19.87 0.82 -9.41
C TYR A 272 20.43 1.13 -10.80
N HIS A 273 21.36 0.31 -11.27
CA HIS A 273 21.99 0.44 -12.58
C HIS A 273 21.97 -0.91 -13.28
N HIS A 274 21.48 -0.96 -14.52
CA HIS A 274 21.38 -2.21 -15.27
C HIS A 274 22.58 -2.40 -16.18
N ASP A 275 23.23 -3.57 -16.12
CA ASP A 275 24.24 -3.99 -17.08
C ASP A 275 24.15 -5.51 -17.32
N GLN A 276 24.56 -5.97 -18.50
CA GLN A 276 24.59 -7.40 -18.81
C GLN A 276 25.81 -8.10 -18.18
N ARG A 277 26.84 -7.34 -17.82
CA ARG A 277 28.13 -7.83 -17.34
C ARG A 277 28.15 -7.89 -15.80
N ARG A 278 28.80 -8.94 -15.29
CA ARG A 278 29.24 -9.08 -13.89
C ARG A 278 30.74 -8.83 -13.81
N SER A 279 31.16 -7.60 -14.08
CA SER A 279 32.57 -7.21 -14.12
C SER A 279 32.82 -5.93 -13.33
N GLY A 280 34.01 -5.82 -12.75
CA GLY A 280 34.46 -4.58 -12.10
C GLY A 280 34.46 -3.36 -13.03
N SER A 281 34.53 -3.58 -14.35
CA SER A 281 34.44 -2.51 -15.35
C SER A 281 33.11 -1.74 -15.27
N VAL A 282 31.99 -2.39 -14.92
CA VAL A 282 30.69 -1.71 -14.78
C VAL A 282 30.71 -0.74 -13.61
N VAL A 283 31.34 -1.15 -12.50
CA VAL A 283 31.52 -0.29 -11.32
C VAL A 283 32.42 0.90 -11.67
N GLN A 284 33.52 0.67 -12.39
CA GLN A 284 34.41 1.74 -12.85
C GLN A 284 33.69 2.73 -13.79
N GLU A 285 32.94 2.24 -14.77
CA GLU A 285 32.15 3.07 -15.69
C GLU A 285 31.09 3.89 -14.93
N PHE A 286 30.43 3.30 -13.93
CA PHE A 286 29.43 3.99 -13.12
C PHE A 286 30.04 5.04 -12.19
N LEU A 287 31.19 4.76 -11.58
CA LEU A 287 31.84 5.64 -10.60
C LEU A 287 32.66 6.76 -11.25
N GLY A 288 33.22 6.52 -12.44
CA GLY A 288 34.10 7.50 -13.12
C GLY A 288 35.31 7.85 -12.26
N ASP A 289 35.55 9.15 -12.06
CA ASP A 289 36.70 9.68 -11.31
C ASP A 289 36.49 9.71 -9.78
N TYR A 290 35.62 8.86 -9.25
CA TYR A 290 35.34 8.79 -7.81
C TYR A 290 36.59 8.41 -7.01
N SER A 291 36.93 9.23 -6.02
CA SER A 291 38.16 9.13 -5.22
C SER A 291 37.96 8.54 -3.82
N GLY A 292 36.71 8.19 -3.46
CA GLY A 292 36.40 7.60 -2.16
C GLY A 292 36.52 6.09 -2.13
N TYR A 293 36.00 5.48 -1.06
CA TYR A 293 36.06 4.04 -0.83
C TYR A 293 34.78 3.36 -1.28
N VAL A 294 34.93 2.19 -1.90
CA VAL A 294 33.80 1.35 -2.32
C VAL A 294 33.92 0.00 -1.62
N HIS A 295 32.88 -0.37 -0.90
CA HIS A 295 32.72 -1.69 -0.34
C HIS A 295 31.88 -2.54 -1.29
N CYS A 296 32.46 -3.62 -1.80
CA CYS A 296 31.76 -4.60 -2.63
C CYS A 296 32.26 -6.01 -2.31
N ASP A 297 31.41 -6.99 -2.60
CA ASP A 297 31.84 -8.39 -2.58
C ASP A 297 32.86 -8.66 -3.70
N MET A 298 33.47 -9.85 -3.67
CA MET A 298 34.52 -10.21 -4.63
C MET A 298 34.00 -10.18 -6.07
N LEU A 299 34.38 -9.12 -6.80
CA LEU A 299 34.09 -8.97 -8.23
C LEU A 299 35.08 -9.80 -9.05
N ARG A 300 34.60 -10.40 -10.14
CA ARG A 300 35.51 -11.02 -11.12
C ARG A 300 36.24 -9.91 -11.87
N GLN A 301 37.56 -10.01 -11.90
CA GLN A 301 38.45 -9.18 -12.73
C GLN A 301 38.17 -9.43 -14.21
#